data_AF-A0AAF0U864-F1
#
_entry.id   AF-A0AAF0U864-F1
#
_cell.length_a   1.000
_cell.length_b   1.000
_cell.length_c   1.000
_cell.angle_alpha   90.00
_cell.angle_beta   90.00
_cell.angle_gamma   90.00
#
_symmetry.space_group_name_H-M   'P 1'
#
loop_
_entity.id
_entity.type
_entity.pdbx_description
1 polymer ?
#
loop_
_entity_poly.entity_id
_entity_poly.type
_entity_poly.pdbx_seq_one_letter_code
_entity_poly.pdbx_strand_id
1 'polypeptide(L)'
;MSSNHSIWPVVLVTYNLPPWDCMKDSYFMMPLLIPGPKSPGNDIEVYLQPMIEELKELWDGVETYDAHTKSNFLMRVALMWTINDFPAYGNLSGWSTKGKLACPCCYKDTQSISLRNKLCYMGHRRFLPMNHPWCKNRVLFDGKVEMGVAPSPLTGDEALMQIQELGNVSFGKGKKRKCNVSNNVYNWRKKSIFFQLPYWKSLKLRHNLDVMHIERNVSDNILSTVMSIVGKTKDTLKSRYDLVDLGIRQGLHPIEDGDTILLPAACYALSSQEKLKLCEFLANLKVPDAFSSNISRCVNVLEKNIHGLKCHDHHVLLQDILPIAIRGLLPKEVCEPIIALGKFFKNLCSKCLTIEDLDILEAEIPIILWKLQMVFPPAFFDVMIHLPIHLASEAKLGGPVQYRDMYPIEREYMREMEIQGATRPQGIHNNKFIEWFRARIFVLAAQGRATDELISLAVGPEPLVHRYSIFMVNGFRFQTKELVRKTQNSGVLVRGDDADSNKEYYGVLEDIYELRYVGNRKVYLFKCHWWDVARLGRGYKIDQYGFTSVNTHCALNTNEPFVLASQSEQVFYLNDMIDKDWLVVVKTNPRDLFNMPDVEE
;
A
#
# COMPACT_ATOMS: atom_id res chain seq x y z
N MET A 1 16.50 6.64 21.39
CA MET A 1 17.37 5.59 21.95
C MET A 1 17.29 4.39 21.03
N SER A 2 18.40 4.03 20.37
CA SER A 2 18.48 2.91 19.43
C SER A 2 18.85 1.65 20.21
N SER A 3 17.87 0.79 20.54
CA SER A 3 18.17 -0.52 21.12
C SER A 3 18.80 -1.42 20.05
N ASN A 4 20.07 -1.80 20.24
CA ASN A 4 20.83 -2.75 19.41
C ASN A 4 20.33 -4.21 19.51
N HIS A 5 19.07 -4.43 19.88
CA HIS A 5 18.48 -5.75 20.00
C HIS A 5 17.60 -6.02 18.78
N SER A 6 18.03 -6.92 17.90
CA SER A 6 17.16 -7.48 16.87
C SER A 6 16.42 -8.69 17.44
N ILE A 7 15.15 -8.84 17.09
CA ILE A 7 14.32 -9.98 17.49
C ILE A 7 13.61 -10.46 16.22
N TRP A 8 13.49 -11.78 16.07
CA TRP A 8 12.82 -12.40 14.92
C TRP A 8 11.60 -13.18 15.43
N PRO A 9 10.41 -12.54 15.47
CA PRO A 9 9.17 -13.22 15.85
C PRO A 9 8.67 -14.09 14.69
N VAL A 10 8.03 -15.20 15.04
CA VAL A 10 7.15 -15.96 14.13
C VAL A 10 5.74 -15.79 14.66
N VAL A 11 4.84 -15.31 13.79
CA VAL A 11 3.44 -15.07 14.11
C VAL A 11 2.59 -15.95 13.20
N LEU A 12 1.63 -16.66 13.79
CA LEU A 12 0.59 -17.40 13.10
C LEU A 12 -0.72 -16.62 13.17
N VAL A 13 -1.42 -16.57 12.06
CA VAL A 13 -2.68 -15.85 11.90
C VAL A 13 -3.75 -16.84 11.46
N THR A 14 -4.91 -16.78 12.10
CA THR A 14 -6.03 -17.70 11.80
C THR A 14 -6.92 -17.09 10.73
N TYR A 15 -6.89 -17.69 9.52
CA TYR A 15 -7.65 -17.19 8.36
C TYR A 15 -9.10 -17.67 8.28
N ASN A 16 -9.52 -18.64 9.11
CA ASN A 16 -10.90 -19.14 9.12
C ASN A 16 -11.90 -18.19 9.83
N LEU A 17 -11.45 -17.00 10.22
CA LEU A 17 -12.24 -15.97 10.85
C LEU A 17 -12.78 -14.99 9.81
N PRO A 18 -13.88 -14.29 10.10
CA PRO A 18 -14.35 -13.22 9.24
C PRO A 18 -13.26 -12.19 8.96
N PRO A 19 -13.28 -11.52 7.80
CA PRO A 19 -12.17 -10.65 7.40
C PRO A 19 -11.92 -9.45 8.33
N TRP A 20 -12.93 -9.01 9.10
CA TRP A 20 -12.78 -7.95 10.11
C TRP A 20 -12.18 -8.43 11.43
N ASP A 21 -12.03 -9.75 11.63
CA ASP A 21 -11.46 -10.34 12.84
C ASP A 21 -10.11 -10.99 12.60
N CYS A 22 -9.87 -11.58 11.42
CA CYS A 22 -8.67 -12.40 11.18
C CYS A 22 -7.33 -11.67 11.38
N MET A 23 -7.28 -10.35 11.16
CA MET A 23 -6.08 -9.52 11.35
C MET A 23 -6.05 -8.75 12.68
N LYS A 24 -6.93 -9.07 13.65
CA LYS A 24 -6.89 -8.48 14.99
C LYS A 24 -5.87 -9.20 15.87
N ASP A 25 -5.24 -8.42 16.74
CA ASP A 25 -4.27 -8.84 17.76
C ASP A 25 -4.73 -10.02 18.60
N SER A 26 -6.02 -10.07 18.96
CA SER A 26 -6.62 -11.16 19.74
C SER A 26 -6.52 -12.54 19.08
N TYR A 27 -6.22 -12.61 17.77
CA TYR A 27 -6.13 -13.84 17.00
C TYR A 27 -4.73 -14.11 16.44
N PHE A 28 -3.74 -13.31 16.83
CA PHE A 28 -2.33 -13.55 16.53
C PHE A 28 -1.74 -14.49 17.57
N MET A 29 -1.15 -15.59 17.10
CA MET A 29 -0.40 -16.51 17.95
C MET A 29 1.08 -16.30 17.67
N MET A 30 1.89 -16.12 18.72
CA MET A 30 3.33 -15.96 18.58
C MET A 30 4.05 -17.22 19.08
N PRO A 31 4.15 -18.29 18.27
CA PRO A 31 4.75 -19.54 18.72
C PRO A 31 6.25 -19.43 18.95
N LEU A 32 6.96 -18.53 18.26
CA LEU A 32 8.40 -18.38 18.39
C LEU A 32 8.86 -16.93 18.48
N LEU A 33 9.83 -16.71 19.36
CA LEU A 33 10.58 -15.47 19.46
C LEU A 33 12.08 -15.80 19.46
N ILE A 34 12.78 -15.49 18.36
CA ILE A 34 14.20 -15.81 18.24
C ILE A 34 15.02 -14.55 18.57
N PRO A 35 15.81 -14.56 19.66
CA PRO A 35 16.62 -13.41 20.04
C PRO A 35 17.79 -13.20 19.06
N GLY A 36 18.09 -11.94 18.76
CA GLY A 36 19.25 -11.52 17.98
C GLY A 36 20.56 -11.55 18.79
N PRO A 37 21.63 -10.88 18.34
CA PRO A 37 21.67 -9.81 17.33
C PRO A 37 21.85 -10.31 15.88
N LYS A 38 22.18 -11.59 15.67
CA LYS A 38 22.45 -12.17 14.34
C LYS A 38 21.18 -12.80 13.76
N SER A 39 20.96 -12.61 12.46
CA SER A 39 19.88 -13.29 11.74
C SER A 39 20.05 -14.81 11.81
N PRO A 40 18.97 -15.59 12.04
CA PRO A 40 19.05 -17.04 12.07
C PRO A 40 19.39 -17.64 10.71
N GLY A 41 19.21 -16.91 9.61
CA GLY A 41 19.50 -17.41 8.26
C GLY A 41 18.76 -18.73 7.99
N ASN A 42 19.46 -19.74 7.46
CA ASN A 42 18.87 -21.06 7.24
C ASN A 42 18.59 -21.83 8.55
N ASP A 43 19.23 -21.48 9.67
CA ASP A 43 19.01 -22.14 10.96
C ASP A 43 17.62 -21.85 11.52
N ILE A 44 16.85 -20.93 10.92
CA ILE A 44 15.44 -20.67 11.24
C ILE A 44 14.61 -21.96 11.22
N GLU A 45 14.93 -22.91 10.33
CA GLU A 45 14.21 -24.19 10.23
C GLU A 45 14.35 -25.06 11.47
N VAL A 46 15.48 -24.98 12.18
CA VAL A 46 15.66 -25.72 13.44
C VAL A 46 14.66 -25.21 14.49
N TYR A 47 14.41 -23.91 14.51
CA TYR A 47 13.42 -23.34 15.41
C TYR A 47 11.99 -23.70 14.97
N LEU A 48 11.72 -23.81 13.66
CA LEU A 48 10.39 -24.16 13.16
C LEU A 48 10.02 -25.66 13.32
N GLN A 49 10.95 -26.54 13.69
CA GLN A 49 10.71 -27.99 13.80
C GLN A 49 9.51 -28.36 14.68
N PRO A 50 9.39 -27.89 15.94
CA PRO A 50 8.26 -28.23 16.80
C PRO A 50 6.91 -27.80 16.20
N MET A 51 6.86 -26.59 15.63
CA MET A 51 5.66 -26.09 14.95
C MET A 51 5.26 -26.97 13.75
N ILE A 52 6.24 -27.48 12.99
CA ILE A 52 5.97 -28.37 11.86
C ILE A 52 5.47 -29.75 12.32
N GLU A 53 5.93 -30.24 13.47
CA GLU A 53 5.44 -31.48 14.08
C GLU A 53 3.98 -31.33 14.52
N GLU A 54 3.65 -30.26 15.25
CA GLU A 54 2.27 -29.94 15.65
C GLU A 54 1.34 -29.76 14.42
N LEU A 55 1.81 -29.09 13.36
CA LEU A 55 1.03 -28.92 12.13
C LEU A 55 0.76 -30.23 11.38
N LYS A 56 1.58 -31.28 11.57
CA LYS A 56 1.30 -32.62 11.02
C LYS A 56 0.22 -33.33 11.83
N GLU A 57 0.31 -33.26 13.15
CA GLU A 57 -0.72 -33.82 14.04
C GLU A 57 -2.09 -33.16 13.78
N LEU A 58 -2.10 -31.83 13.68
CA LEU A 58 -3.30 -31.07 13.35
C LEU A 58 -3.81 -31.35 11.94
N TRP A 59 -2.97 -31.78 10.99
CA TRP A 59 -3.44 -32.17 9.66
C TRP A 59 -4.19 -33.50 9.69
N ASP A 60 -3.69 -34.48 10.45
CA ASP A 60 -4.35 -35.77 10.63
C ASP A 60 -5.67 -35.61 11.41
N GLY A 61 -5.64 -34.72 12.40
CA GLY A 61 -6.78 -34.19 13.12
C GLY A 61 -6.69 -34.44 14.62
N VAL A 62 -7.12 -33.46 15.41
CA VAL A 62 -7.10 -33.52 16.88
C VAL A 62 -8.52 -33.36 17.41
N GLU A 63 -8.93 -34.25 18.31
CA GLU A 63 -10.23 -34.17 18.96
C GLU A 63 -10.33 -32.88 19.77
N THR A 64 -11.28 -32.02 19.41
CA THR A 64 -11.46 -30.69 19.99
C THR A 64 -12.91 -30.49 20.39
N TYR A 65 -13.13 -29.93 21.58
CA TYR A 65 -14.47 -29.65 22.08
C TYR A 65 -14.99 -28.30 21.53
N ASP A 66 -16.12 -28.33 20.83
CA ASP A 66 -16.83 -27.12 20.42
C ASP A 66 -17.78 -26.67 21.53
N ALA A 67 -17.52 -25.49 22.10
CA ALA A 67 -18.33 -24.92 23.16
C ALA A 67 -19.75 -24.54 22.72
N HIS A 68 -19.96 -24.25 21.44
CA HIS A 68 -21.26 -23.87 20.89
C HIS A 68 -22.16 -25.10 20.73
N THR A 69 -21.69 -26.14 20.04
CA THR A 69 -22.47 -27.37 19.84
C THR A 69 -22.41 -28.32 21.04
N LYS A 70 -21.51 -28.07 21.99
CA LYS A 70 -21.24 -28.92 23.16
C LYS A 70 -20.85 -30.35 22.77
N SER A 71 -20.14 -30.50 21.66
CA SER A 71 -19.71 -31.79 21.13
C SER A 71 -18.24 -31.76 20.72
N ASN A 72 -17.59 -32.92 20.74
CA ASN A 72 -16.27 -33.05 20.15
C ASN A 72 -16.38 -33.10 18.63
N PHE A 73 -15.44 -32.48 17.94
CA PHE A 73 -15.22 -32.63 16.51
C PHE A 73 -13.73 -32.85 16.25
N LEU A 74 -13.42 -33.44 15.10
CA LEU A 74 -12.04 -33.61 14.68
C LEU A 74 -11.57 -32.32 14.00
N MET A 75 -10.81 -31.51 14.73
CA MET A 75 -10.26 -30.26 14.19
C MET A 75 -9.07 -30.57 13.29
N ARG A 76 -9.04 -29.95 12.10
CA ARG A 76 -7.89 -30.01 11.19
C ARG A 76 -7.37 -28.62 10.87
N VAL A 77 -6.05 -28.49 10.77
CA VAL A 77 -5.37 -27.23 10.44
C VAL A 77 -4.43 -27.43 9.26
N ALA A 78 -4.43 -26.47 8.35
CA ALA A 78 -3.48 -26.40 7.25
C ALA A 78 -2.84 -25.00 7.20
N LEU A 79 -1.52 -24.96 7.07
CA LEU A 79 -0.78 -23.74 6.82
C LEU A 79 -0.94 -23.34 5.35
N MET A 80 -1.58 -22.20 5.09
CA MET A 80 -1.85 -21.75 3.72
C MET A 80 -0.59 -21.24 3.00
N TRP A 81 0.21 -20.42 3.68
CA TRP A 81 1.40 -19.78 3.11
C TRP A 81 2.23 -19.09 4.20
N THR A 82 3.39 -18.56 3.83
CA THR A 82 4.18 -17.66 4.69
C THR A 82 4.28 -16.26 4.08
N ILE A 83 4.37 -15.22 4.90
CA ILE A 83 4.63 -13.84 4.49
C ILE A 83 5.94 -13.40 5.13
N ASN A 84 6.91 -12.96 4.34
CA ASN A 84 8.23 -12.62 4.86
C ASN A 84 8.91 -11.56 3.99
N ASP A 85 9.81 -10.80 4.60
CA ASP A 85 10.73 -9.96 3.85
C ASP A 85 11.56 -10.81 2.85
N PHE A 86 12.06 -10.19 1.78
CA PHE A 86 12.71 -10.93 0.69
C PHE A 86 13.96 -11.73 1.12
N PRO A 87 14.78 -11.27 2.09
CA PRO A 87 15.81 -12.10 2.70
C PRO A 87 15.27 -13.34 3.43
N ALA A 88 14.27 -13.21 4.30
CA ALA A 88 13.68 -14.35 5.01
C ALA A 88 12.92 -15.28 4.07
N TYR A 89 12.31 -14.75 3.01
CA TYR A 89 11.76 -15.56 1.91
C TYR A 89 12.81 -16.54 1.38
N GLY A 90 14.03 -16.06 1.09
CA GLY A 90 15.10 -16.92 0.60
C GLY A 90 15.56 -17.96 1.61
N ASN A 91 15.55 -17.62 2.90
CA ASN A 91 15.87 -18.55 3.97
C ASN A 91 14.78 -19.60 4.17
N LEU A 92 13.50 -19.29 3.98
CA LEU A 92 12.39 -20.23 4.23
C LEU A 92 12.03 -21.08 3.01
N SER A 93 11.99 -20.49 1.83
CA SER A 93 11.70 -21.21 0.59
C SER A 93 12.84 -22.13 0.15
N GLY A 94 14.08 -21.80 0.54
CA GLY A 94 15.27 -22.45 0.03
C GLY A 94 15.70 -21.96 -1.34
N TRP A 95 14.93 -21.08 -2.01
CA TRP A 95 15.35 -20.42 -3.25
C TRP A 95 16.28 -19.24 -2.95
N SER A 96 17.40 -19.12 -3.66
CA SER A 96 18.31 -18.00 -3.46
C SER A 96 17.71 -16.69 -4.00
N THR A 97 17.37 -15.75 -3.11
CA THR A 97 16.94 -14.39 -3.49
C THR A 97 18.10 -13.47 -3.94
N LYS A 98 19.24 -14.07 -4.32
CA LYS A 98 20.44 -13.40 -4.82
C LYS A 98 20.94 -14.08 -6.09
N GLY A 99 21.66 -13.33 -6.92
CA GLY A 99 22.28 -13.83 -8.15
C GLY A 99 21.33 -13.77 -9.35
N LYS A 100 21.74 -14.33 -10.49
CA LYS A 100 21.04 -14.17 -11.77
C LYS A 100 19.58 -14.66 -11.78
N LEU A 101 19.25 -15.59 -10.89
CA LEU A 101 17.94 -16.23 -10.80
C LEU A 101 17.17 -15.81 -9.53
N ALA A 102 17.42 -14.60 -9.01
CA ALA A 102 16.89 -14.16 -7.72
C ALA A 102 15.36 -14.13 -7.62
N CYS A 103 14.65 -13.96 -8.74
CA CYS A 103 13.19 -13.93 -8.76
C CYS A 103 12.63 -15.33 -8.48
N PRO A 104 11.86 -15.53 -7.40
CA PRO A 104 11.29 -16.82 -7.07
C PRO A 104 10.03 -17.15 -7.89
N CYS A 105 9.51 -16.21 -8.67
CA CYS A 105 8.34 -16.43 -9.55
C CYS A 105 8.77 -16.82 -10.97
N CYS A 106 9.85 -16.21 -11.46
CA CYS A 106 10.43 -16.50 -12.78
C CYS A 106 11.38 -17.70 -12.79
N TYR A 107 11.90 -18.11 -11.63
CA TYR A 107 12.78 -19.26 -11.46
C TYR A 107 13.96 -19.29 -12.47
N LYS A 108 14.16 -20.41 -13.17
CA LYS A 108 15.22 -20.60 -14.19
C LYS A 108 15.05 -19.65 -15.38
N ASP A 109 13.83 -19.16 -15.61
CA ASP A 109 13.50 -18.25 -16.70
C ASP A 109 13.70 -16.78 -16.32
N THR A 110 14.23 -16.49 -15.13
CA THR A 110 14.58 -15.12 -14.72
C THR A 110 15.58 -14.51 -15.71
N GLN A 111 15.20 -13.39 -16.33
CA GLN A 111 16.07 -12.61 -17.19
C GLN A 111 16.86 -11.61 -16.36
N SER A 112 18.19 -11.72 -16.39
CA SER A 112 19.08 -10.78 -15.73
C SER A 112 20.33 -10.49 -16.56
N ILE A 113 20.85 -9.28 -16.43
CA ILE A 113 22.06 -8.82 -17.10
C ILE A 113 23.08 -8.41 -16.03
N SER A 114 24.32 -8.82 -16.23
CA SER A 114 25.44 -8.40 -15.40
C SER A 114 25.92 -7.02 -15.86
N LEU A 115 25.74 -6.03 -14.99
CA LEU A 115 26.31 -4.70 -15.12
C LEU A 115 27.66 -4.66 -14.40
N ARG A 116 28.43 -3.57 -14.56
CA ARG A 116 29.78 -3.45 -13.96
C ARG A 116 29.83 -3.73 -12.45
N ASN A 117 28.75 -3.44 -11.73
CA ASN A 117 28.73 -3.46 -10.27
C ASN A 117 27.56 -4.23 -9.65
N LYS A 118 26.56 -4.63 -10.44
CA LYS A 118 25.33 -5.27 -9.95
C LYS A 118 24.64 -6.08 -11.04
N LEU A 119 23.62 -6.82 -10.66
CA LEU A 119 22.69 -7.44 -11.61
C LEU A 119 21.49 -6.52 -11.79
N CYS A 120 21.03 -6.38 -13.03
CA CYS A 120 19.71 -5.84 -13.31
C CYS A 120 18.77 -6.93 -13.86
N TYR A 121 17.48 -6.76 -13.62
CA TYR A 121 16.41 -7.67 -13.98
C TYR A 121 15.52 -6.92 -14.97
N MET A 122 15.82 -7.15 -16.24
CA MET A 122 15.08 -6.57 -17.37
C MET A 122 14.39 -7.72 -18.13
N GLY A 123 13.68 -7.42 -19.20
CA GLY A 123 12.87 -8.42 -19.90
C GLY A 123 11.43 -8.49 -19.41
N HIS A 124 10.84 -7.32 -19.14
CA HIS A 124 9.40 -7.20 -18.82
C HIS A 124 8.53 -7.31 -20.08
N ARG A 125 9.10 -7.19 -21.29
CA ARG A 125 8.31 -7.22 -22.54
C ARG A 125 7.75 -8.60 -22.84
N ARG A 126 8.37 -9.68 -22.36
CA ARG A 126 7.84 -11.04 -22.45
C ARG A 126 6.50 -11.26 -21.74
N PHE A 127 6.10 -10.34 -20.86
CA PHE A 127 4.79 -10.35 -20.20
C PHE A 127 3.73 -9.57 -20.97
N LEU A 128 4.10 -8.89 -22.07
CA LEU A 128 3.15 -8.28 -22.99
C LEU A 128 2.58 -9.33 -23.95
N PRO A 129 1.40 -9.06 -24.55
CA PRO A 129 0.88 -9.87 -25.65
C PRO A 129 1.90 -10.05 -26.77
N MET A 130 1.96 -11.24 -27.38
CA MET A 130 3.00 -11.59 -28.36
C MET A 130 2.98 -10.73 -29.63
N ASN A 131 1.82 -10.14 -29.95
CA ASN A 131 1.61 -9.22 -31.07
C ASN A 131 1.87 -7.74 -30.71
N HIS A 132 2.26 -7.43 -29.48
CA HIS A 132 2.50 -6.06 -29.04
C HIS A 132 3.67 -5.42 -29.83
N PRO A 133 3.52 -4.21 -30.40
CA PRO A 133 4.55 -3.58 -31.24
C PRO A 133 5.92 -3.46 -30.56
N TRP A 134 5.94 -3.27 -29.24
CA TRP A 134 7.17 -3.09 -28.47
C TRP A 134 8.02 -4.35 -28.32
N CYS A 135 7.45 -5.55 -28.50
CA CYS A 135 8.24 -6.80 -28.51
C CYS A 135 9.27 -6.81 -29.65
N LYS A 136 9.00 -6.05 -30.73
CA LYS A 136 9.87 -5.92 -31.92
C LYS A 136 10.73 -4.65 -31.94
N ASN A 137 10.57 -3.74 -30.97
CA ASN A 137 11.27 -2.47 -30.98
C ASN A 137 12.71 -2.63 -30.46
N ARG A 138 13.69 -2.50 -31.35
CA ARG A 138 15.13 -2.61 -31.03
C ARG A 138 15.73 -1.26 -30.61
N VAL A 139 15.32 -0.18 -31.26
CA VAL A 139 15.98 1.13 -31.23
C VAL A 139 15.88 1.80 -29.86
N LEU A 140 14.74 1.65 -29.18
CA LEU A 140 14.52 2.27 -27.87
C LEU A 140 15.09 1.45 -26.69
N PHE A 141 15.72 0.30 -26.97
CA PHE A 141 16.15 -0.68 -25.98
C PHE A 141 17.60 -1.11 -26.23
N ASP A 142 17.97 -2.30 -25.74
CA ASP A 142 19.28 -2.93 -25.87
C ASP A 142 19.56 -3.51 -27.27
N GLY A 143 18.85 -3.04 -28.30
CA GLY A 143 18.96 -3.54 -29.67
C GLY A 143 18.31 -4.91 -29.91
N LYS A 144 17.72 -5.56 -28.90
CA LYS A 144 17.16 -6.91 -29.02
C LYS A 144 15.65 -6.92 -29.20
N VAL A 145 15.19 -7.91 -29.98
CA VAL A 145 13.79 -8.31 -30.07
C VAL A 145 13.50 -9.29 -28.93
N GLU A 146 12.38 -9.12 -28.25
CA GLU A 146 11.96 -9.94 -27.13
C GLU A 146 10.63 -10.63 -27.46
N MET A 147 10.70 -11.84 -28.02
CA MET A 147 9.53 -12.67 -28.36
C MET A 147 9.29 -13.79 -27.33
N GLY A 148 9.92 -13.71 -26.16
CA GLY A 148 9.74 -14.71 -25.11
C GLY A 148 8.33 -14.68 -24.52
N VAL A 149 7.89 -15.79 -23.95
CA VAL A 149 6.62 -15.88 -23.21
C VAL A 149 6.84 -15.65 -21.72
N ALA A 150 5.83 -15.18 -20.99
CA ALA A 150 5.90 -15.05 -19.53
C ALA A 150 6.30 -16.39 -18.87
N PRO A 151 7.17 -16.39 -17.85
CA PRO A 151 7.51 -17.59 -17.10
C PRO A 151 6.27 -18.21 -16.45
N SER A 152 6.20 -19.55 -16.43
CA SER A 152 5.21 -20.26 -15.63
C SER A 152 5.76 -20.51 -14.22
N PRO A 153 4.98 -20.26 -13.15
CA PRO A 153 5.41 -20.62 -11.79
C PRO A 153 5.65 -22.12 -11.66
N LEU A 154 6.70 -22.53 -10.95
CA LEU A 154 6.95 -23.95 -10.67
C LEU A 154 5.86 -24.53 -9.77
N THR A 155 5.32 -25.67 -10.20
CA THR A 155 4.49 -26.53 -9.35
C THR A 155 5.31 -27.08 -8.18
N GLY A 156 4.65 -27.50 -7.10
CA GLY A 156 5.36 -28.07 -5.96
C GLY A 156 6.05 -29.40 -6.29
N ASP A 157 5.50 -30.20 -7.20
CA ASP A 157 6.14 -31.43 -7.66
C ASP A 157 7.39 -31.14 -8.50
N GLU A 158 7.34 -30.17 -9.44
CA GLU A 158 8.54 -29.75 -10.18
C GLU A 158 9.62 -29.18 -9.26
N ALA A 159 9.23 -28.39 -8.26
CA ALA A 159 10.16 -27.86 -7.26
C ALA A 159 10.81 -29.01 -6.47
N LEU A 160 10.05 -30.02 -6.06
CA LEU A 160 10.58 -31.20 -5.37
C LEU A 160 11.56 -31.99 -6.23
N MET A 161 11.25 -32.20 -7.52
CA MET A 161 12.15 -32.86 -8.46
C MET A 161 13.49 -32.12 -8.57
N GLN A 162 13.46 -30.80 -8.78
CA GLN A 162 14.67 -29.97 -8.84
C GLN A 162 15.46 -30.01 -7.53
N ILE A 163 14.77 -30.03 -6.38
CA ILE A 163 15.41 -30.05 -5.06
C ILE A 163 16.09 -31.39 -4.77
N GLN A 164 15.50 -32.52 -5.20
CA GLN A 164 16.07 -33.85 -5.02
C GLN A 164 17.43 -33.99 -5.72
N GLU A 165 17.65 -33.26 -6.81
CA GLU A 165 18.93 -33.23 -7.53
C GLU A 165 20.07 -32.53 -6.74
N LEU A 166 19.76 -31.70 -5.72
CA LEU A 166 20.79 -31.05 -4.89
C LEU A 166 21.45 -31.97 -3.86
N GLY A 167 20.85 -33.13 -3.56
CA GLY A 167 21.27 -34.03 -2.49
C GLY A 167 20.92 -33.53 -1.07
N ASN A 168 21.32 -34.31 -0.06
CA ASN A 168 20.99 -34.03 1.34
C ASN A 168 21.81 -32.85 1.91
N VAL A 169 21.14 -31.75 2.23
CA VAL A 169 21.73 -30.59 2.94
C VAL A 169 21.38 -30.69 4.43
N SER A 170 22.37 -30.86 5.30
CA SER A 170 22.18 -30.88 6.76
C SER A 170 22.47 -29.52 7.40
N PHE A 171 21.64 -29.08 8.35
CA PHE A 171 21.90 -27.92 9.21
C PHE A 171 22.36 -28.34 10.61
N GLY A 172 22.44 -27.37 11.52
CA GLY A 172 22.99 -27.53 12.86
C GLY A 172 24.26 -26.69 13.03
N LYS A 173 24.23 -25.82 14.04
CA LYS A 173 25.18 -24.74 14.33
C LYS A 173 26.62 -25.27 14.46
N GLY A 174 27.38 -25.26 13.34
CA GLY A 174 28.79 -25.68 13.27
C GLY A 174 29.16 -26.63 12.11
N LYS A 175 28.21 -27.37 11.53
CA LYS A 175 28.49 -28.27 10.39
C LYS A 175 28.89 -27.46 9.15
N LYS A 176 30.07 -27.73 8.56
CA LYS A 176 30.52 -27.06 7.33
C LYS A 176 29.57 -27.39 6.17
N ARG A 177 29.08 -26.35 5.48
CA ARG A 177 28.34 -26.45 4.21
C ARG A 177 29.14 -27.28 3.21
N LYS A 178 28.65 -28.45 2.82
CA LYS A 178 29.05 -29.12 1.58
C LYS A 178 27.87 -29.09 0.63
N CYS A 179 27.69 -27.99 -0.07
CA CYS A 179 26.89 -27.99 -1.29
C CYS A 179 27.92 -28.22 -2.41
N ASN A 180 27.81 -29.31 -3.17
CA ASN A 180 28.60 -29.48 -4.39
C ASN A 180 28.07 -28.48 -5.43
N VAL A 181 28.59 -27.26 -5.39
CA VAL A 181 28.18 -26.13 -6.25
C VAL A 181 28.33 -26.47 -7.74
N SER A 182 29.18 -27.45 -8.08
CA SER A 182 29.40 -27.95 -9.45
C SER A 182 28.17 -28.59 -10.09
N ASN A 183 27.21 -29.08 -9.31
CA ASN A 183 26.09 -29.88 -9.79
C ASN A 183 24.76 -29.11 -9.79
N ASN A 184 24.73 -27.89 -9.24
CA ASN A 184 23.49 -27.15 -9.04
C ASN A 184 23.15 -26.29 -10.27
N VAL A 185 22.39 -26.86 -11.21
CA VAL A 185 21.90 -26.19 -12.44
C VAL A 185 20.85 -25.11 -12.09
N TYR A 186 20.23 -25.21 -10.91
CA TYR A 186 19.17 -24.33 -10.43
C TYR A 186 19.61 -23.44 -9.27
N ASN A 187 18.74 -22.54 -8.80
CA ASN A 187 19.07 -21.55 -7.77
C ASN A 187 18.67 -21.97 -6.34
N TRP A 188 18.36 -23.25 -6.14
CA TRP A 188 18.01 -23.82 -4.84
C TRP A 188 19.25 -23.89 -3.94
N ARG A 189 19.04 -23.67 -2.64
CA ARG A 189 20.07 -23.78 -1.60
C ARG A 189 19.78 -24.89 -0.60
N LYS A 190 18.52 -25.32 -0.52
CA LYS A 190 18.03 -26.38 0.36
C LYS A 190 16.60 -26.78 0.03
N LYS A 191 16.18 -27.92 0.58
CA LYS A 191 14.78 -28.30 0.74
C LYS A 191 14.18 -27.56 1.95
N SER A 192 13.12 -26.79 1.73
CA SER A 192 12.39 -26.14 2.81
C SER A 192 11.77 -27.15 3.78
N ILE A 193 11.78 -26.84 5.08
CA ILE A 193 11.12 -27.66 6.12
C ILE A 193 9.61 -27.82 5.88
N PHE A 194 8.97 -26.85 5.23
CA PHE A 194 7.53 -26.91 4.95
C PHE A 194 7.15 -28.04 3.99
N PHE A 195 8.07 -28.55 3.17
CA PHE A 195 7.83 -29.75 2.34
C PHE A 195 7.68 -31.05 3.15
N GLN A 196 7.81 -31.00 4.49
CA GLN A 196 7.40 -32.10 5.35
C GLN A 196 5.89 -32.14 5.60
N LEU A 197 5.17 -31.03 5.36
CA LEU A 197 3.72 -31.00 5.42
C LEU A 197 3.16 -31.67 4.16
N PRO A 198 2.22 -32.63 4.29
CA PRO A 198 1.80 -33.48 3.18
C PRO A 198 1.13 -32.70 2.03
N TYR A 199 0.44 -31.60 2.35
CA TYR A 199 -0.27 -30.75 1.40
C TYR A 199 0.59 -29.63 0.79
N TRP A 200 1.81 -29.35 1.31
CA TRP A 200 2.58 -28.17 0.92
C TRP A 200 2.92 -28.12 -0.57
N LYS A 201 3.20 -29.29 -1.17
CA LYS A 201 3.50 -29.41 -2.60
C LYS A 201 2.29 -29.11 -3.50
N SER A 202 1.07 -29.25 -2.96
CA SER A 202 -0.18 -29.01 -3.67
C SER A 202 -0.60 -27.54 -3.64
N LEU A 203 0.03 -26.71 -2.80
CA LEU A 203 -0.26 -25.28 -2.72
C LEU A 203 0.28 -24.55 -3.95
N LYS A 204 -0.61 -23.81 -4.63
CA LYS A 204 -0.26 -22.92 -5.74
C LYS A 204 0.58 -21.72 -5.29
N LEU A 205 0.31 -21.22 -4.09
CA LEU A 205 1.03 -20.12 -3.45
C LEU A 205 1.56 -20.60 -2.10
N ARG A 206 2.88 -20.74 -1.98
CA ARG A 206 3.56 -21.27 -0.78
C ARG A 206 4.17 -20.16 0.07
N HIS A 207 4.78 -19.19 -0.59
CA HIS A 207 5.43 -18.05 0.04
C HIS A 207 4.99 -16.79 -0.71
N ASN A 208 4.49 -15.79 0.02
CA ASN A 208 4.02 -14.54 -0.55
C ASN A 208 5.18 -13.58 -0.77
N LEU A 209 5.05 -12.75 -1.80
CA LEU A 209 5.83 -11.54 -1.96
C LEU A 209 5.29 -10.46 -1.01
N ASP A 210 6.16 -9.96 -0.13
CA ASP A 210 5.82 -8.91 0.83
C ASP A 210 5.64 -7.57 0.12
N VAL A 211 4.38 -7.22 -0.16
CA VAL A 211 3.99 -6.00 -0.90
C VAL A 211 4.50 -4.75 -0.20
N MET A 212 4.35 -4.65 1.13
CA MET A 212 4.83 -3.51 1.90
C MET A 212 6.33 -3.28 1.73
N HIS A 213 7.14 -4.34 1.87
CA HIS A 213 8.58 -4.21 1.70
C HIS A 213 8.99 -3.95 0.25
N ILE A 214 8.31 -4.55 -0.73
CA ILE A 214 8.55 -4.30 -2.16
C ILE A 214 8.25 -2.83 -2.48
N GLU A 215 7.06 -2.36 -2.11
CA GLU A 215 6.60 -0.99 -2.35
C GLU A 215 7.55 0.04 -1.70
N ARG A 216 7.98 -0.22 -0.45
CA ARG A 216 8.99 0.60 0.21
C ARG A 216 10.29 0.67 -0.59
N ASN A 217 10.82 -0.46 -1.05
CA ASN A 217 12.08 -0.48 -1.82
C ASN A 217 11.92 0.24 -3.18
N VAL A 218 10.78 0.07 -3.85
CA VAL A 218 10.44 0.78 -5.09
C VAL A 218 10.41 2.29 -4.84
N SER A 219 9.71 2.74 -3.80
CA SER A 219 9.61 4.14 -3.39
C SER A 219 10.97 4.74 -3.06
N ASP A 220 11.82 4.07 -2.25
CA ASP A 220 13.17 4.52 -1.92
C ASP A 220 14.07 4.58 -3.17
N ASN A 221 13.97 3.60 -4.08
CA ASN A 221 14.72 3.59 -5.34
C ASN A 221 14.33 4.78 -6.24
N ILE A 222 13.04 5.09 -6.38
CA ILE A 222 12.54 6.25 -7.14
C ILE A 222 13.04 7.53 -6.48
N LEU A 223 12.76 7.72 -5.19
CA LEU A 223 13.07 8.95 -4.48
C LEU A 223 14.58 9.23 -4.48
N SER A 224 15.39 8.23 -4.15
CA SER A 224 16.86 8.39 -4.11
C SER A 224 17.48 8.67 -5.48
N THR A 225 16.91 8.13 -6.56
CA THR A 225 17.40 8.38 -7.92
C THR A 225 17.00 9.78 -8.39
N VAL A 226 15.73 10.15 -8.22
CA VAL A 226 15.18 11.46 -8.61
C VAL A 226 15.83 12.60 -7.82
N MET A 227 16.05 12.40 -6.51
CA MET A 227 16.75 13.37 -5.65
C MET A 227 18.28 13.30 -5.75
N SER A 228 18.83 12.35 -6.50
CA SER A 228 20.28 12.09 -6.62
C SER A 228 20.97 11.95 -5.25
N ILE A 229 20.36 11.21 -4.32
CA ILE A 229 20.89 11.04 -2.96
C ILE A 229 22.20 10.25 -3.03
N VAL A 230 23.28 10.87 -2.55
CA VAL A 230 24.63 10.29 -2.59
C VAL A 230 24.64 8.94 -1.85
N GLY A 231 25.24 7.93 -2.49
CA GLY A 231 25.33 6.56 -1.96
C GLY A 231 24.07 5.71 -2.12
N LYS A 232 22.91 6.30 -2.46
CA LYS A 232 21.65 5.58 -2.68
C LYS A 232 21.14 5.62 -4.12
N THR A 233 21.42 6.72 -4.83
CA THR A 233 20.99 6.91 -6.22
C THR A 233 21.38 5.74 -7.11
N LYS A 234 20.46 5.34 -8.00
CA LYS A 234 20.74 4.33 -9.02
C LYS A 234 21.44 4.91 -10.25
N ASP A 235 21.61 6.24 -10.29
CA ASP A 235 22.38 6.95 -11.29
C ASP A 235 23.75 7.38 -10.75
N THR A 236 24.78 6.65 -11.16
CA THR A 236 26.18 6.74 -10.74
C THR A 236 27.07 6.75 -11.96
N LEU A 237 28.34 7.16 -11.82
CA LEU A 237 29.32 7.08 -12.91
C LEU A 237 29.37 5.67 -13.53
N LYS A 238 29.33 4.62 -12.70
CA LYS A 238 29.33 3.23 -13.17
C LYS A 238 28.08 2.88 -13.97
N SER A 239 26.90 3.32 -13.53
CA SER A 239 25.67 3.09 -14.29
C SER A 239 25.62 3.89 -15.59
N ARG A 240 26.33 5.02 -15.69
CA ARG A 240 26.48 5.75 -16.95
C ARG A 240 27.42 5.04 -17.91
N TYR A 241 28.50 4.44 -17.43
CA TYR A 241 29.31 3.54 -18.26
C TYR A 241 28.58 2.26 -18.66
N ASP A 242 27.68 1.73 -17.83
CA ASP A 242 26.81 0.62 -18.24
C ASP A 242 25.95 1.01 -19.48
N LEU A 243 25.55 2.28 -19.62
CA LEU A 243 24.85 2.76 -20.82
C LEU A 243 25.75 2.75 -22.07
N VAL A 244 27.05 3.04 -21.90
CA VAL A 244 28.06 2.97 -22.98
C VAL A 244 28.23 1.52 -23.41
N ASP A 245 28.45 0.61 -22.46
CA ASP A 245 28.66 -0.82 -22.73
C ASP A 245 27.47 -1.46 -23.43
N LEU A 246 26.25 -1.00 -23.12
CA LEU A 246 25.01 -1.46 -23.74
C LEU A 246 24.67 -0.72 -25.05
N GLY A 247 25.40 0.34 -25.41
CA GLY A 247 25.16 1.12 -26.62
C GLY A 247 23.84 1.91 -26.62
N ILE A 248 23.30 2.25 -25.45
CA ILE A 248 22.00 2.92 -25.30
C ILE A 248 22.13 4.33 -24.73
N ARG A 249 21.20 5.23 -25.08
CA ARG A 249 21.08 6.59 -24.52
C ARG A 249 22.39 7.39 -24.54
N GLN A 250 22.95 7.57 -25.74
CA GLN A 250 24.21 8.29 -25.96
C GLN A 250 24.27 9.66 -25.28
N GLY A 251 23.16 10.41 -25.24
CA GLY A 251 23.09 11.71 -24.56
C GLY A 251 23.34 11.67 -23.04
N LEU A 252 23.39 10.49 -22.42
CA LEU A 252 23.69 10.30 -20.99
C LEU A 252 25.10 9.73 -20.75
N HIS A 253 25.88 9.45 -21.80
CA HIS A 253 27.22 8.86 -21.66
C HIS A 253 28.18 9.84 -20.96
N PRO A 254 29.11 9.35 -20.12
CA PRO A 254 30.15 10.21 -19.54
C PRO A 254 30.97 10.89 -20.65
N ILE A 255 31.27 12.18 -20.47
CA ILE A 255 32.11 12.96 -21.37
C ILE A 255 33.45 13.19 -20.69
N GLU A 256 34.52 12.75 -21.35
CA GLU A 256 35.89 12.97 -20.88
C GLU A 256 36.37 14.35 -21.34
N ASP A 257 36.68 15.22 -20.38
CA ASP A 257 37.25 16.56 -20.61
C ASP A 257 38.58 16.66 -19.85
N GLY A 258 39.66 16.28 -20.52
CA GLY A 258 40.98 16.12 -19.92
C GLY A 258 40.99 15.07 -18.80
N ASP A 259 41.37 15.49 -17.59
CA ASP A 259 41.38 14.64 -16.39
C ASP A 259 40.02 14.59 -15.67
N THR A 260 39.01 15.31 -16.16
CA THR A 260 37.69 15.37 -15.53
C THR A 260 36.64 14.59 -16.33
N ILE A 261 35.75 13.91 -15.61
CA ILE A 261 34.62 13.20 -16.22
C ILE A 261 33.35 13.98 -15.92
N LEU A 262 32.74 14.54 -16.96
CA LEU A 262 31.48 15.24 -16.87
C LEU A 262 30.32 14.26 -17.11
N LEU A 263 29.32 14.29 -16.22
CA LEU A 263 28.09 13.51 -16.37
C LEU A 263 26.96 14.39 -16.89
N PRO A 264 26.42 14.13 -18.10
CA PRO A 264 25.27 14.87 -18.61
C PRO A 264 24.06 14.75 -17.68
N ALA A 265 23.34 15.86 -17.51
CA ALA A 265 22.13 15.90 -16.70
C ALA A 265 21.09 14.91 -17.23
N ALA A 266 20.52 14.10 -16.34
CA ALA A 266 19.44 13.19 -16.68
C ALA A 266 18.08 13.87 -16.50
N CYS A 267 17.15 13.60 -17.42
CA CYS A 267 15.78 14.11 -17.34
C CYS A 267 15.00 13.65 -16.11
N TYR A 268 15.41 12.52 -15.50
CA TYR A 268 14.80 11.97 -14.29
C TYR A 268 15.42 12.50 -12.99
N ALA A 269 16.49 13.30 -13.06
CA ALA A 269 17.14 13.87 -11.89
C ALA A 269 16.70 15.33 -11.70
N LEU A 270 16.19 15.65 -10.51
CA LEU A 270 15.78 17.02 -10.19
C LEU A 270 17.00 17.95 -10.15
N SER A 271 16.84 19.15 -10.69
CA SER A 271 17.78 20.25 -10.49
C SER A 271 17.80 20.70 -9.03
N SER A 272 18.83 21.47 -8.67
CA SER A 272 18.96 22.02 -7.30
C SER A 272 17.77 22.89 -6.87
N GLN A 273 17.07 23.52 -7.83
CA GLN A 273 15.88 24.33 -7.55
C GLN A 273 14.63 23.46 -7.42
N GLU A 274 14.48 22.42 -8.24
CA GLU A 274 13.34 21.50 -8.15
C GLU A 274 13.41 20.63 -6.89
N LYS A 275 14.60 20.21 -6.46
CA LYS A 275 14.79 19.54 -5.16
C LYS A 275 14.33 20.42 -4.00
N LEU A 276 14.66 21.71 -4.04
CA LEU A 276 14.22 22.66 -3.01
C LEU A 276 12.69 22.73 -2.97
N LYS A 277 12.04 22.89 -4.13
CA LYS A 277 10.57 22.91 -4.23
C LYS A 277 9.93 21.64 -3.67
N LEU A 278 10.49 20.46 -3.98
CA LEU A 278 9.98 19.19 -3.45
C LEU A 278 10.17 19.09 -1.93
N CYS A 279 11.32 19.50 -1.40
CA CYS A 279 11.57 19.52 0.03
C CYS A 279 10.65 20.51 0.76
N GLU A 280 10.44 21.71 0.21
CA GLU A 280 9.49 22.69 0.77
C GLU A 280 8.06 22.14 0.76
N PHE A 281 7.65 21.48 -0.31
CA PHE A 281 6.34 20.82 -0.39
C PHE A 281 6.18 19.77 0.71
N LEU A 282 7.14 18.86 0.88
CA LEU A 282 7.09 17.80 1.89
C LEU A 282 7.26 18.32 3.33
N ALA A 283 8.02 19.39 3.54
CA ALA A 283 8.19 20.02 4.85
C ALA A 283 6.90 20.72 5.32
N ASN A 284 6.11 21.24 4.39
CA ASN A 284 4.83 21.89 4.68
C ASN A 284 3.62 20.94 4.58
N LEU A 285 3.86 19.65 4.32
CA LEU A 285 2.82 18.64 4.15
C LEU A 285 2.02 18.48 5.45
N LYS A 286 0.70 18.69 5.36
CA LYS A 286 -0.26 18.40 6.42
C LYS A 286 -1.23 17.32 5.93
N VAL A 287 -1.33 16.24 6.68
CA VAL A 287 -2.24 15.13 6.39
C VAL A 287 -3.16 14.88 7.59
N PRO A 288 -4.27 14.16 7.43
CA PRO A 288 -5.14 13.82 8.55
C PRO A 288 -4.44 12.97 9.61
N ASP A 289 -4.92 13.08 10.85
CA ASP A 289 -4.58 12.13 11.91
C ASP A 289 -4.68 10.68 11.41
N ALA A 290 -3.68 9.86 11.74
CA ALA A 290 -3.62 8.47 11.32
C ALA A 290 -3.50 8.26 9.78
N PHE A 291 -3.17 9.27 8.98
CA PHE A 291 -2.88 9.06 7.55
C PHE A 291 -1.43 8.59 7.33
N SER A 292 -0.45 9.36 7.77
CA SER A 292 0.98 9.00 7.73
C SER A 292 1.69 9.39 9.03
N SER A 293 2.96 9.00 9.18
CA SER A 293 3.78 9.64 10.20
C SER A 293 4.10 11.09 9.79
N ASN A 294 4.68 11.87 10.68
CA ASN A 294 5.02 13.26 10.39
C ASN A 294 6.25 13.36 9.46
N ILE A 295 6.00 13.22 8.15
CA ILE A 295 7.01 13.25 7.08
C ILE A 295 7.88 14.51 7.12
N SER A 296 7.35 15.65 7.59
CA SER A 296 8.14 16.89 7.70
C SER A 296 9.40 16.73 8.55
N ARG A 297 9.41 15.81 9.53
CA ARG A 297 10.58 15.52 10.37
C ARG A 297 11.69 14.78 9.63
N CYS A 298 11.37 14.16 8.50
CA CYS A 298 12.29 13.43 7.64
C CYS A 298 12.93 14.32 6.57
N VAL A 299 12.54 15.60 6.46
CA VAL A 299 12.96 16.51 5.40
C VAL A 299 13.92 17.55 5.94
N ASN A 300 15.10 17.66 5.31
CA ASN A 300 16.01 18.77 5.51
C ASN A 300 15.98 19.68 4.27
N VAL A 301 15.27 20.82 4.39
CA VAL A 301 15.10 21.77 3.28
C VAL A 301 16.41 22.43 2.89
N LEU A 302 17.26 22.79 3.87
CA LEU A 302 18.55 23.43 3.62
C LEU A 302 19.50 22.53 2.85
N GLU A 303 19.59 21.25 3.25
CA GLU A 303 20.41 20.25 2.57
C GLU A 303 19.72 19.64 1.35
N LYS A 304 18.45 19.98 1.10
CA LYS A 304 17.62 19.44 0.00
C LYS A 304 17.61 17.91 0.01
N ASN A 305 17.45 17.35 1.21
CA ASN A 305 17.62 15.92 1.46
C ASN A 305 16.46 15.36 2.29
N ILE A 306 16.22 14.06 2.16
CA ILE A 306 15.15 13.34 2.86
C ILE A 306 15.74 12.07 3.48
N HIS A 307 15.53 11.86 4.77
CA HIS A 307 16.07 10.72 5.50
C HIS A 307 15.14 10.27 6.64
N GLY A 308 15.26 9.00 7.06
CA GLY A 308 14.52 8.47 8.21
C GLY A 308 13.04 8.16 7.95
N LEU A 309 12.62 8.02 6.69
CA LEU A 309 11.28 7.54 6.32
C LEU A 309 11.09 6.08 6.77
N LYS A 310 9.91 5.77 7.30
CA LYS A 310 9.49 4.40 7.64
C LYS A 310 8.79 3.73 6.44
N CYS A 311 8.54 2.42 6.53
CA CYS A 311 7.83 1.66 5.49
C CYS A 311 6.48 2.31 5.11
N HIS A 312 5.66 2.66 6.10
CA HIS A 312 4.37 3.34 5.89
C HIS A 312 4.49 4.69 5.17
N ASP A 313 5.55 5.46 5.46
CA ASP A 313 5.75 6.76 4.80
C ASP A 313 6.08 6.59 3.32
N HIS A 314 6.87 5.57 2.96
CA HIS A 314 7.19 5.28 1.57
C HIS A 314 5.98 4.87 0.73
N HIS A 315 5.09 4.07 1.32
CA HIS A 315 3.80 3.67 0.76
C HIS A 315 2.92 4.91 0.50
N VAL A 316 2.65 5.73 1.53
CA VAL A 316 1.89 6.99 1.38
C VAL A 316 2.53 7.93 0.34
N LEU A 317 3.87 8.04 0.35
CA LEU A 317 4.57 8.85 -0.63
C LEU A 317 4.35 8.32 -2.05
N LEU A 318 4.48 7.03 -2.29
CA LEU A 318 4.38 6.47 -3.64
C LEU A 318 2.94 6.49 -4.19
N GLN A 319 1.93 6.20 -3.36
CA GLN A 319 0.53 6.10 -3.79
C GLN A 319 -0.15 7.47 -3.93
N ASP A 320 0.07 8.38 -2.98
CA ASP A 320 -0.76 9.58 -2.84
C ASP A 320 0.02 10.88 -3.04
N ILE A 321 1.21 11.01 -2.46
CA ILE A 321 1.87 12.32 -2.34
C ILE A 321 2.83 12.63 -3.49
N LEU A 322 3.78 11.72 -3.77
CA LEU A 322 4.79 11.88 -4.79
C LEU A 322 4.20 11.99 -6.20
N PRO A 323 3.19 11.19 -6.60
CA PRO A 323 2.52 11.33 -7.89
C PRO A 323 1.99 12.74 -8.15
N ILE A 324 1.51 13.43 -7.11
CA ILE A 324 1.01 14.80 -7.21
C ILE A 324 2.16 15.80 -7.28
N ALA A 325 3.17 15.62 -6.42
CA ALA A 325 4.28 16.55 -6.25
C ALA A 325 5.19 16.67 -7.48
N ILE A 326 5.39 15.57 -8.22
CA ILE A 326 6.35 15.54 -9.33
C ILE A 326 5.80 16.11 -10.65
N ARG A 327 4.48 16.27 -10.81
CA ARG A 327 3.85 16.66 -12.09
C ARG A 327 4.37 17.97 -12.67
N GLY A 328 4.78 18.91 -11.81
CA GLY A 328 5.34 20.21 -12.19
C GLY A 328 6.86 20.31 -12.03
N LEU A 329 7.54 19.20 -11.71
CA LEU A 329 8.98 19.18 -11.42
C LEU A 329 9.78 18.29 -12.36
N LEU A 330 9.16 17.27 -12.96
CA LEU A 330 9.82 16.37 -13.90
C LEU A 330 9.12 16.39 -15.27
N PRO A 331 9.82 16.02 -16.35
CA PRO A 331 9.21 15.85 -17.66
C PRO A 331 8.13 14.77 -17.66
N LYS A 332 7.17 14.90 -18.57
CA LYS A 332 6.00 14.01 -18.69
C LYS A 332 6.41 12.54 -18.84
N GLU A 333 7.48 12.28 -19.59
CA GLU A 333 8.04 10.95 -19.84
C GLU A 333 8.50 10.26 -18.56
N VAL A 334 8.90 11.04 -17.55
CA VAL A 334 9.31 10.54 -16.23
C VAL A 334 8.12 10.47 -15.27
N CYS A 335 7.27 11.50 -15.26
CA CYS A 335 6.10 11.56 -14.37
C CYS A 335 5.09 10.45 -14.64
N GLU A 336 4.71 10.25 -15.91
CA GLU A 336 3.69 9.28 -16.30
C GLU A 336 3.92 7.89 -15.70
N PRO A 337 5.09 7.24 -15.89
CA PRO A 337 5.29 5.91 -15.36
C PRO A 337 5.38 5.86 -13.84
N ILE A 338 5.90 6.89 -13.17
CA ILE A 338 5.93 6.95 -11.69
C ILE A 338 4.51 7.07 -11.14
N ILE A 339 3.68 7.94 -11.73
CA ILE A 339 2.28 8.12 -11.33
C ILE A 339 1.49 6.83 -11.59
N ALA A 340 1.67 6.20 -12.74
CA ALA A 340 1.02 4.94 -13.07
C ALA A 340 1.43 3.82 -12.11
N LEU A 341 2.71 3.76 -11.70
CA LEU A 341 3.17 2.80 -10.70
C LEU A 341 2.56 3.06 -9.32
N GLY A 342 2.47 4.31 -8.89
CA GLY A 342 1.79 4.68 -7.64
C GLY A 342 0.32 4.27 -7.64
N LYS A 343 -0.38 4.48 -8.76
CA LYS A 343 -1.76 4.01 -8.96
C LYS A 343 -1.88 2.49 -8.95
N PHE A 344 -0.95 1.77 -9.58
CA PHE A 344 -0.92 0.32 -9.55
C PHE A 344 -0.89 -0.20 -8.11
N PHE A 345 0.04 0.30 -7.27
CA PHE A 345 0.10 -0.10 -5.86
C PHE A 345 -1.15 0.33 -5.08
N LYS A 346 -1.67 1.53 -5.34
CA LYS A 346 -2.90 2.02 -4.70
C LYS A 346 -4.11 1.14 -5.00
N ASN A 347 -4.28 0.74 -6.25
CA ASN A 347 -5.35 -0.13 -6.69
C ASN A 347 -5.16 -1.55 -6.14
N LEU A 348 -3.94 -2.09 -6.21
CA LEU A 348 -3.59 -3.41 -5.67
C LEU A 348 -3.83 -3.50 -4.15
N CYS A 349 -3.67 -2.40 -3.42
CA CYS A 349 -3.92 -2.32 -1.98
C CYS A 349 -5.36 -1.86 -1.65
N SER A 350 -6.27 -1.87 -2.62
CA SER A 350 -7.69 -1.57 -2.39
C SER A 350 -8.32 -2.57 -1.41
N LYS A 351 -9.29 -2.09 -0.62
CA LYS A 351 -10.04 -2.93 0.33
C LYS A 351 -10.90 -3.98 -0.36
N CYS A 352 -11.37 -3.65 -1.58
CA CYS A 352 -12.19 -4.51 -2.42
C CYS A 352 -11.48 -4.66 -3.77
N LEU A 353 -11.34 -5.89 -4.22
CA LEU A 353 -10.70 -6.26 -5.48
C LEU A 353 -11.54 -7.34 -6.15
N THR A 354 -11.92 -7.08 -7.38
CA THR A 354 -12.51 -8.09 -8.27
C THR A 354 -11.42 -8.79 -9.08
N ILE A 355 -11.74 -9.92 -9.72
CA ILE A 355 -10.78 -10.59 -10.61
C ILE A 355 -10.50 -9.73 -11.84
N GLU A 356 -11.50 -9.00 -12.32
CA GLU A 356 -11.39 -8.05 -13.42
C GLU A 356 -10.43 -6.91 -13.09
N ASP A 357 -10.48 -6.36 -11.87
CA ASP A 357 -9.50 -5.36 -11.40
C ASP A 357 -8.08 -5.93 -11.47
N LEU A 358 -7.90 -7.19 -11.04
CA LEU A 358 -6.60 -7.86 -11.04
C LEU A 358 -6.13 -8.22 -12.46
N ASP A 359 -7.02 -8.53 -13.39
CA ASP A 359 -6.72 -8.70 -14.82
C ASP A 359 -6.18 -7.41 -15.44
N ILE A 360 -6.82 -6.27 -15.12
CA ILE A 360 -6.36 -4.95 -15.57
C ILE A 360 -4.96 -4.66 -14.99
N LEU A 361 -4.77 -4.85 -13.69
CA LEU A 361 -3.48 -4.60 -13.04
C LEU A 361 -2.35 -5.49 -13.59
N GLU A 362 -2.63 -6.76 -13.87
CA GLU A 362 -1.67 -7.70 -14.48
C GLU A 362 -1.30 -7.29 -15.91
N ALA A 363 -2.23 -6.73 -16.68
CA ALA A 363 -1.97 -6.22 -18.03
C ALA A 363 -1.22 -4.86 -18.02
N GLU A 364 -1.45 -4.02 -17.02
CA GLU A 364 -0.84 -2.68 -16.92
C GLU A 364 0.61 -2.71 -16.43
N ILE A 365 0.93 -3.55 -15.44
CA ILE A 365 2.25 -3.51 -14.80
C ILE A 365 3.45 -3.73 -15.75
N PRO A 366 3.41 -4.61 -16.78
CA PRO A 366 4.50 -4.73 -17.74
C PRO A 366 4.70 -3.44 -18.55
N ILE A 367 3.61 -2.73 -18.89
CA ILE A 367 3.63 -1.45 -19.61
C ILE A 367 4.28 -0.37 -18.74
N ILE A 368 3.94 -0.33 -17.45
CA ILE A 368 4.50 0.64 -16.49
C ILE A 368 6.01 0.41 -16.33
N LEU A 369 6.42 -0.84 -16.05
CA LEU A 369 7.84 -1.18 -15.90
C LEU A 369 8.63 -0.93 -17.18
N TRP A 370 8.02 -1.12 -18.34
CA TRP A 370 8.59 -0.79 -19.63
C TRP A 370 8.81 0.72 -19.83
N LYS A 371 7.80 1.54 -19.51
CA LYS A 371 7.95 3.01 -19.59
C LYS A 371 9.07 3.50 -18.66
N LEU A 372 9.19 2.91 -17.46
CA LEU A 372 10.32 3.18 -16.58
C LEU A 372 11.65 2.77 -17.24
N GLN A 373 11.71 1.61 -17.91
CA GLN A 373 12.91 1.12 -18.60
C GLN A 373 13.36 1.99 -19.75
N MET A 374 12.51 2.83 -20.32
CA MET A 374 12.94 3.80 -21.32
C MET A 374 13.66 4.99 -20.72
N VAL A 375 13.36 5.31 -19.46
CA VAL A 375 13.80 6.54 -18.78
C VAL A 375 14.96 6.28 -17.84
N PHE A 376 14.82 5.33 -16.91
CA PHE A 376 15.77 5.08 -15.82
C PHE A 376 16.93 4.18 -16.25
N PRO A 377 18.14 4.34 -15.70
CA PRO A 377 19.29 3.53 -16.08
C PRO A 377 19.06 2.05 -15.73
N PRO A 378 19.67 1.08 -16.45
CA PRO A 378 19.53 -0.35 -16.15
C PRO A 378 19.79 -0.71 -14.68
N ALA A 379 20.70 0.01 -14.04
CA ALA A 379 21.04 -0.13 -12.63
C ALA A 379 19.90 0.17 -11.64
N PHE A 380 18.81 0.78 -12.11
CA PHE A 380 17.56 1.02 -11.38
C PHE A 380 16.74 -0.27 -11.24
N PHE A 381 16.76 -1.15 -12.24
CA PHE A 381 15.97 -2.38 -12.31
C PHE A 381 16.62 -3.50 -11.50
N ASP A 382 16.72 -3.31 -10.19
CA ASP A 382 17.03 -4.42 -9.28
C ASP A 382 15.83 -5.37 -9.12
N VAL A 383 16.01 -6.45 -8.36
CA VAL A 383 14.97 -7.48 -8.21
C VAL A 383 13.69 -6.88 -7.60
N MET A 384 13.79 -5.88 -6.72
CA MET A 384 12.62 -5.26 -6.09
C MET A 384 11.79 -4.44 -7.09
N ILE A 385 12.40 -3.86 -8.11
CA ILE A 385 11.68 -3.23 -9.22
C ILE A 385 11.03 -4.26 -10.15
N HIS A 386 11.57 -5.48 -10.23
CA HIS A 386 11.01 -6.55 -11.05
C HIS A 386 9.79 -7.23 -10.41
N LEU A 387 9.81 -7.49 -9.09
CA LEU A 387 8.77 -8.24 -8.38
C LEU A 387 7.32 -7.72 -8.55
N PRO A 388 7.04 -6.41 -8.70
CA PRO A 388 5.70 -5.89 -8.95
C PRO A 388 4.93 -6.59 -10.08
N ILE A 389 5.64 -7.10 -11.09
CA ILE A 389 5.03 -7.80 -12.23
C ILE A 389 4.25 -9.06 -11.82
N HIS A 390 4.53 -9.63 -10.64
CA HIS A 390 3.89 -10.86 -10.14
C HIS A 390 2.77 -10.61 -9.13
N LEU A 391 2.64 -9.37 -8.62
CA LEU A 391 1.78 -9.11 -7.46
C LEU A 391 0.29 -9.25 -7.76
N ALA A 392 -0.15 -8.87 -8.97
CA ALA A 392 -1.54 -9.03 -9.39
C ALA A 392 -1.92 -10.52 -9.50
N SER A 393 -1.07 -11.34 -10.13
CA SER A 393 -1.26 -12.79 -10.23
C SER A 393 -1.25 -13.45 -8.85
N GLU A 394 -0.40 -12.98 -7.93
CA GLU A 394 -0.39 -13.46 -6.54
C GLU A 394 -1.68 -13.09 -5.79
N ALA A 395 -2.21 -11.89 -5.99
CA ALA A 395 -3.50 -11.47 -5.43
C ALA A 395 -4.69 -12.29 -5.96
N LYS A 396 -4.65 -12.77 -7.21
CA LYS A 396 -5.66 -13.70 -7.73
C LYS A 396 -5.65 -15.05 -6.99
N LEU A 397 -4.49 -15.47 -6.48
CA LEU A 397 -4.35 -16.74 -5.76
C LEU A 397 -4.59 -16.59 -4.25
N GLY A 398 -4.04 -15.54 -3.64
CA GLY A 398 -4.06 -15.33 -2.20
C GLY A 398 -5.14 -14.36 -1.70
N GLY A 399 -5.87 -13.72 -2.59
CA GLY A 399 -6.84 -12.67 -2.25
C GLY A 399 -6.19 -11.30 -1.96
N PRO A 400 -6.96 -10.35 -1.42
CA PRO A 400 -6.53 -8.97 -1.21
C PRO A 400 -5.27 -8.83 -0.36
N VAL A 401 -4.44 -7.82 -0.68
CA VAL A 401 -3.15 -7.59 -0.02
C VAL A 401 -3.28 -7.37 1.48
N GLN A 402 -4.37 -6.73 1.95
CA GLN A 402 -4.56 -6.39 3.37
C GLN A 402 -4.50 -7.59 4.35
N TYR A 403 -4.79 -8.81 3.88
CA TYR A 403 -4.70 -10.03 4.69
C TYR A 403 -3.34 -10.72 4.58
N ARG A 404 -2.47 -10.21 3.71
CA ARG A 404 -1.16 -10.79 3.38
C ARG A 404 -0.04 -9.76 3.52
N ASP A 405 -0.33 -8.67 4.22
CA ASP A 405 0.57 -7.57 4.50
C ASP A 405 1.08 -7.64 5.95
N MET A 406 2.31 -7.20 6.16
CA MET A 406 2.99 -7.17 7.46
C MET A 406 2.59 -5.98 8.33
N TYR A 407 1.88 -4.97 7.79
CA TYR A 407 1.49 -3.78 8.56
C TYR A 407 0.73 -4.06 9.88
N PRO A 408 -0.30 -4.94 9.94
CA PRO A 408 -0.99 -5.21 11.19
C PRO A 408 -0.06 -5.79 12.26
N ILE A 409 0.87 -6.66 11.85
CA ILE A 409 1.84 -7.32 12.72
C ILE A 409 2.89 -6.32 13.24
N GLU A 410 3.48 -5.50 12.36
CA GLU A 410 4.45 -4.47 12.77
C GLU A 410 3.84 -3.38 13.64
N ARG A 411 2.57 -3.01 13.40
CA ARG A 411 1.86 -2.01 14.19
C ARG A 411 1.48 -2.53 15.58
N GLU A 412 1.06 -3.78 15.70
CA GLU A 412 0.70 -4.37 16.99
C GLU A 412 1.89 -4.37 17.97
N TYR A 413 3.07 -4.77 17.48
CA TYR A 413 4.30 -4.73 18.27
C TYR A 413 4.65 -3.32 18.78
N MET A 414 4.29 -2.29 18.02
CA MET A 414 4.47 -0.88 18.42
C MET A 414 3.36 -0.37 19.34
N ARG A 415 2.15 -0.93 19.24
CA ARG A 415 0.91 -0.57 19.96
C ARG A 415 0.90 -1.12 21.39
N GLU A 416 1.54 -2.28 21.64
CA GLU A 416 1.87 -2.81 22.98
C GLU A 416 2.35 -1.70 23.93
N MET A 417 3.14 -0.76 23.39
CA MET A 417 3.85 0.26 24.14
C MET A 417 3.03 1.54 24.41
N GLU A 418 1.89 1.76 23.75
CA GLU A 418 1.19 3.07 23.75
C GLU A 418 -0.31 3.08 24.17
N ILE A 419 -0.99 1.95 24.42
CA ILE A 419 -2.42 1.98 24.81
C ILE A 419 -2.65 2.45 26.26
N GLN A 420 -2.96 3.74 26.43
CA GLN A 420 -3.73 4.30 27.55
C GLN A 420 -4.62 5.46 27.05
N GLY A 421 -5.80 5.71 27.65
CA GLY A 421 -6.60 6.89 27.29
C GLY A 421 -8.07 6.97 27.78
N ALA A 422 -8.78 5.84 27.88
CA ALA A 422 -10.20 5.76 28.30
C ALA A 422 -11.20 6.52 27.39
N THR A 423 -12.45 6.67 27.84
CA THR A 423 -13.65 7.20 27.12
C THR A 423 -14.58 7.94 28.12
N ARG A 424 -15.78 8.50 27.83
CA ARG A 424 -16.78 8.36 26.74
C ARG A 424 -17.70 9.61 26.72
N PRO A 425 -18.22 10.12 25.57
CA PRO A 425 -18.76 11.49 25.53
C PRO A 425 -20.25 11.65 25.09
N GLN A 426 -20.75 12.90 25.27
CA GLN A 426 -21.80 13.66 24.52
C GLN A 426 -23.27 13.15 24.53
N GLY A 427 -24.32 13.98 24.46
CA GLY A 427 -24.42 15.46 24.44
C GLY A 427 -25.87 15.98 24.14
N ILE A 428 -26.08 17.07 23.34
CA ILE A 428 -27.15 18.09 23.60
C ILE A 428 -27.68 18.90 22.34
N HIS A 429 -29.03 19.00 22.16
CA HIS A 429 -29.86 20.13 21.58
C HIS A 429 -29.85 20.56 20.04
N ASN A 430 -30.97 20.88 19.32
CA ASN A 430 -30.99 21.85 18.15
C ASN A 430 -31.88 21.65 16.86
N ASN A 431 -32.43 22.70 16.23
CA ASN A 431 -33.62 22.69 15.35
C ASN A 431 -33.59 23.68 14.16
N LYS A 432 -34.38 23.41 13.11
CA LYS A 432 -35.58 24.25 12.79
C LYS A 432 -36.66 23.66 11.85
N PHE A 433 -36.51 22.44 11.31
CA PHE A 433 -37.52 21.77 10.46
C PHE A 433 -38.90 21.57 11.14
N ILE A 434 -38.94 21.56 12.48
CA ILE A 434 -39.95 20.85 13.26
C ILE A 434 -41.40 21.30 13.12
N GLU A 435 -41.76 22.58 13.11
CA GLU A 435 -43.15 23.01 13.35
C GLU A 435 -44.18 22.44 12.34
N TRP A 436 -43.79 22.24 11.08
CA TRP A 436 -44.63 21.58 10.07
C TRP A 436 -44.78 20.07 10.32
N PHE A 437 -43.66 19.40 10.61
CA PHE A 437 -43.63 17.98 10.92
C PHE A 437 -44.37 17.68 12.24
N ARG A 438 -44.23 18.57 13.24
CA ARG A 438 -44.99 18.61 14.48
C ARG A 438 -46.49 18.62 14.22
N ALA A 439 -46.98 19.58 13.45
CA ALA A 439 -48.42 19.68 13.16
C ALA A 439 -48.97 18.40 12.50
N ARG A 440 -48.22 17.78 11.57
CA ARG A 440 -48.64 16.56 10.87
C ARG A 440 -48.61 15.31 11.75
N ILE A 441 -47.56 15.13 12.55
CA ILE A 441 -47.40 13.93 13.40
C ILE A 441 -48.31 13.98 14.63
N PHE A 442 -48.57 15.15 15.23
CA PHE A 442 -49.53 15.26 16.34
C PHE A 442 -50.95 14.84 15.92
N VAL A 443 -51.37 15.10 14.67
CA VAL A 443 -52.64 14.60 14.10
C VAL A 443 -52.63 13.08 13.96
N LEU A 444 -51.52 12.49 13.49
CA LEU A 444 -51.38 11.04 13.34
C LEU A 444 -51.29 10.30 14.69
N ALA A 445 -50.64 10.91 15.69
CA ALA A 445 -50.56 10.37 17.05
C ALA A 445 -51.92 10.31 17.73
N ALA A 446 -52.76 11.33 17.57
CA ALA A 446 -54.14 11.35 18.08
C ALA A 446 -55.04 10.25 17.47
N GLN A 447 -54.66 9.71 16.30
CA GLN A 447 -55.35 8.59 15.63
C GLN A 447 -54.74 7.22 15.97
N GLY A 448 -53.72 7.16 16.84
CA GLY A 448 -52.99 5.93 17.17
C GLY A 448 -52.06 5.43 16.04
N ARG A 449 -51.68 6.30 15.10
CA ARG A 449 -50.97 5.94 13.85
C ARG A 449 -49.53 6.50 13.77
N ALA A 450 -48.98 7.01 14.86
CA ALA A 450 -47.61 7.51 14.92
C ALA A 450 -46.78 6.73 15.94
N THR A 451 -45.55 6.39 15.59
CA THR A 451 -44.59 5.75 16.50
C THR A 451 -43.92 6.77 17.42
N ASP A 452 -43.36 6.32 18.55
CA ASP A 452 -42.56 7.17 19.45
C ASP A 452 -41.34 7.80 18.76
N GLU A 453 -40.89 7.23 17.64
CA GLU A 453 -39.82 7.77 16.78
C GLU A 453 -40.31 8.97 15.98
N LEU A 454 -41.47 8.83 15.32
CA LEU A 454 -42.11 9.92 14.59
C LEU A 454 -42.49 11.07 15.53
N ILE A 455 -43.05 10.76 16.71
CA ILE A 455 -43.40 11.77 17.74
C ILE A 455 -42.15 12.48 18.25
N SER A 456 -41.06 11.76 18.48
CA SER A 456 -39.77 12.32 18.92
C SER A 456 -39.16 13.26 17.89
N LEU A 457 -39.15 12.88 16.61
CA LEU A 457 -38.72 13.76 15.53
C LEU A 457 -39.66 14.98 15.37
N ALA A 458 -40.94 14.85 15.75
CA ALA A 458 -42.00 15.86 15.62
C ALA A 458 -41.99 16.92 16.71
N VAL A 459 -41.67 16.53 17.94
CA VAL A 459 -41.30 17.50 18.98
C VAL A 459 -39.95 18.11 18.64
N GLY A 460 -39.07 17.24 18.17
CA GLY A 460 -37.70 17.53 17.84
C GLY A 460 -36.74 17.36 19.01
N PRO A 461 -35.59 18.02 18.86
CA PRO A 461 -34.58 18.18 19.87
C PRO A 461 -34.72 19.50 20.64
N GLU A 462 -33.81 19.63 21.58
CA GLU A 462 -33.83 20.66 22.60
C GLU A 462 -33.19 22.00 22.13
N PRO A 463 -33.49 23.18 22.69
CA PRO A 463 -33.14 24.49 22.09
C PRO A 463 -31.66 24.94 21.91
N LEU A 464 -30.71 24.67 22.82
CA LEU A 464 -29.37 25.35 22.86
C LEU A 464 -28.38 25.13 21.67
N VAL A 465 -28.24 23.88 21.24
CA VAL A 465 -27.11 23.25 20.50
C VAL A 465 -25.80 23.13 21.25
N HIS A 466 -25.27 21.91 21.35
CA HIS A 466 -23.88 21.69 21.72
C HIS A 466 -22.99 21.74 20.47
N ARG A 467 -21.96 22.58 20.52
CA ARG A 467 -20.93 22.68 19.48
C ARG A 467 -19.71 21.86 19.87
N TYR A 468 -19.08 21.24 18.89
CA TYR A 468 -17.81 20.55 19.09
C TYR A 468 -16.79 20.95 18.05
N SER A 469 -15.53 20.95 18.46
CA SER A 469 -14.41 21.21 17.55
C SER A 469 -13.80 19.93 16.98
N ILE A 470 -14.15 18.76 17.55
CA ILE A 470 -13.66 17.44 17.16
C ILE A 470 -14.82 16.45 17.17
N PHE A 471 -14.94 15.63 16.13
CA PHE A 471 -15.96 14.58 16.04
C PHE A 471 -15.40 13.32 15.38
N MET A 472 -15.82 12.15 15.83
CA MET A 472 -15.40 10.86 15.28
C MET A 472 -16.62 10.14 14.68
N VAL A 473 -16.55 9.80 13.40
CA VAL A 473 -17.63 9.14 12.66
C VAL A 473 -17.04 8.38 11.48
N ASN A 474 -17.64 7.24 11.11
CA ASN A 474 -17.17 6.40 9.99
C ASN A 474 -15.66 6.07 10.05
N GLY A 475 -15.11 5.91 11.26
CA GLY A 475 -13.68 5.66 11.48
C GLY A 475 -12.75 6.85 11.18
N PHE A 476 -13.30 8.02 10.85
CA PHE A 476 -12.56 9.25 10.65
C PHE A 476 -12.63 10.17 11.86
N ARG A 477 -11.53 10.89 12.10
CA ARG A 477 -11.49 12.00 13.06
C ARG A 477 -11.59 13.32 12.30
N PHE A 478 -12.69 14.04 12.47
CA PHE A 478 -12.90 15.36 11.90
C PHE A 478 -12.56 16.46 12.92
N GLN A 479 -12.02 17.57 12.43
CA GLN A 479 -11.70 18.76 13.22
C GLN A 479 -12.12 20.02 12.46
N THR A 480 -12.63 21.02 13.17
CA THR A 480 -12.96 22.31 12.56
C THR A 480 -11.70 23.04 12.10
N LYS A 481 -11.78 23.80 10.99
CA LYS A 481 -10.65 24.53 10.39
C LYS A 481 -9.94 25.47 11.37
N GLU A 482 -10.67 26.04 12.33
CA GLU A 482 -10.13 26.99 13.32
C GLU A 482 -9.15 26.35 14.32
N LEU A 483 -9.21 25.02 14.49
CA LEU A 483 -8.31 24.29 15.37
C LEU A 483 -6.93 24.15 14.69
N VAL A 484 -6.14 25.23 14.66
CA VAL A 484 -4.83 25.25 13.97
C VAL A 484 -3.89 24.19 14.57
N ARG A 485 -3.69 23.09 13.84
CA ARG A 485 -2.77 22.00 14.20
C ARG A 485 -1.83 21.63 13.06
N LYS A 486 -0.91 20.72 13.35
CA LYS A 486 0.04 20.15 12.37
C LYS A 486 -0.62 19.18 11.39
N THR A 487 -1.84 18.71 11.67
CA THR A 487 -2.63 17.79 10.83
C THR A 487 -3.81 18.49 10.16
N GLN A 488 -4.30 17.94 9.06
CA GLN A 488 -5.45 18.46 8.30
C GLN A 488 -6.63 17.49 8.42
N ASN A 489 -7.52 17.74 9.38
CA ASN A 489 -8.67 16.88 9.65
C ASN A 489 -10.02 17.55 9.30
N SER A 490 -9.99 18.64 8.53
CA SER A 490 -11.17 19.43 8.20
C SER A 490 -11.73 19.18 6.81
N GLY A 491 -11.08 18.40 5.95
CA GLY A 491 -11.61 18.14 4.61
C GLY A 491 -12.75 17.12 4.63
N VAL A 492 -13.84 17.45 3.94
CA VAL A 492 -15.08 16.68 3.90
C VAL A 492 -15.42 16.32 2.44
N LEU A 493 -15.79 15.06 2.22
CA LEU A 493 -16.34 14.53 0.97
C LEU A 493 -17.74 13.98 1.23
N VAL A 494 -18.68 14.31 0.34
CA VAL A 494 -20.05 13.77 0.33
C VAL A 494 -20.38 13.35 -1.10
N ARG A 495 -21.01 12.19 -1.26
CA ARG A 495 -21.58 11.76 -2.55
C ARG A 495 -23.04 12.18 -2.62
N GLY A 496 -23.46 12.77 -3.74
CA GLY A 496 -24.85 13.16 -3.97
C GLY A 496 -25.76 11.95 -4.19
N ASP A 497 -27.00 12.05 -3.73
CA ASP A 497 -28.00 10.97 -3.79
C ASP A 497 -28.70 10.83 -5.17
N ASP A 498 -28.33 11.63 -6.17
CA ASP A 498 -28.87 11.53 -7.54
C ASP A 498 -28.29 10.30 -8.24
N ALA A 499 -29.12 9.29 -8.53
CA ALA A 499 -28.68 8.01 -9.11
C ALA A 499 -27.94 8.18 -10.45
N ASP A 500 -28.38 9.12 -11.29
CA ASP A 500 -27.78 9.47 -12.59
C ASP A 500 -26.37 10.10 -12.49
N SER A 501 -25.84 10.33 -11.27
CA SER A 501 -24.65 11.18 -11.07
C SER A 501 -23.49 10.56 -10.29
N ASN A 502 -23.74 9.92 -9.14
CA ASN A 502 -22.73 9.63 -8.10
C ASN A 502 -21.76 10.80 -7.84
N LYS A 503 -22.25 12.04 -7.93
CA LYS A 503 -21.42 13.26 -7.95
C LYS A 503 -20.79 13.53 -6.60
N GLU A 504 -19.49 13.84 -6.60
CA GLU A 504 -18.73 14.13 -5.39
C GLU A 504 -18.66 15.63 -5.08
N TYR A 505 -18.96 15.99 -3.82
CA TYR A 505 -18.87 17.33 -3.28
C TYR A 505 -17.73 17.41 -2.26
N TYR A 506 -16.87 18.41 -2.41
CA TYR A 506 -15.70 18.61 -1.55
C TYR A 506 -15.84 19.90 -0.76
N GLY A 507 -15.58 19.84 0.55
CA GLY A 507 -15.68 21.00 1.43
C GLY A 507 -14.68 21.01 2.56
N VAL A 508 -14.72 22.08 3.35
CA VAL A 508 -13.91 22.28 4.55
C VAL A 508 -14.83 22.50 5.74
N LEU A 509 -14.68 21.67 6.77
CA LEU A 509 -15.45 21.70 8.00
C LEU A 509 -15.17 22.98 8.79
N GLU A 510 -16.22 23.78 8.97
CA GLU A 510 -16.20 25.01 9.76
C GLU A 510 -16.68 24.74 11.18
N ASP A 511 -17.77 23.98 11.34
CA ASP A 511 -18.41 23.75 12.63
C ASP A 511 -19.09 22.38 12.72
N ILE A 512 -19.20 21.86 13.94
CA ILE A 512 -19.90 20.61 14.25
C ILE A 512 -20.98 20.88 15.29
N TYR A 513 -22.20 20.48 14.97
CA TYR A 513 -23.38 20.65 15.82
C TYR A 513 -23.97 19.29 16.15
N GLU A 514 -24.18 18.99 17.43
CA GLU A 514 -25.03 17.87 17.82
C GLU A 514 -26.44 18.38 18.07
N LEU A 515 -27.45 17.59 17.68
CA LEU A 515 -28.86 17.83 17.89
C LEU A 515 -29.43 16.66 18.70
N ARG A 516 -29.98 16.90 19.91
CA ARG A 516 -30.44 15.83 20.83
C ARG A 516 -31.96 15.86 21.07
N TYR A 517 -32.64 14.83 20.55
CA TYR A 517 -34.09 14.61 20.45
C TYR A 517 -34.69 13.93 21.69
N VAL A 518 -36.01 14.03 21.85
CA VAL A 518 -36.78 13.31 22.90
C VAL A 518 -36.49 11.80 22.83
N GLY A 519 -36.34 11.13 23.99
CA GLY A 519 -35.86 9.75 24.05
C GLY A 519 -34.34 9.61 23.99
N ASN A 520 -33.61 10.69 24.28
CA ASN A 520 -32.13 10.75 24.33
C ASN A 520 -31.41 10.45 22.99
N ARG A 521 -32.13 10.55 21.87
CA ARG A 521 -31.62 10.31 20.50
C ARG A 521 -30.74 11.48 20.03
N LYS A 522 -29.73 11.21 19.20
CA LYS A 522 -28.70 12.18 18.79
C LYS A 522 -28.51 12.19 17.27
N VAL A 523 -28.23 13.38 16.71
CA VAL A 523 -27.83 13.57 15.31
C VAL A 523 -26.69 14.57 15.28
N TYR A 524 -25.70 14.40 14.39
CA TYR A 524 -24.56 15.30 14.26
C TYR A 524 -24.50 15.89 12.85
N LEU A 525 -24.41 17.22 12.76
CA LEU A 525 -24.31 17.97 11.52
C LEU A 525 -22.95 18.65 11.39
N PHE A 526 -22.38 18.55 10.21
CA PHE A 526 -21.18 19.26 9.80
C PHE A 526 -21.58 20.48 8.97
N LYS A 527 -21.18 21.68 9.41
CA LYS A 527 -21.24 22.89 8.60
C LYS A 527 -19.95 23.02 7.81
N CYS A 528 -20.06 23.03 6.50
CA CYS A 528 -18.95 23.02 5.58
C CYS A 528 -18.95 24.25 4.68
N HIS A 529 -17.76 24.74 4.40
CA HIS A 529 -17.50 25.58 3.23
C HIS A 529 -17.31 24.67 2.01
N TRP A 530 -18.23 24.71 1.05
CA TRP A 530 -18.20 23.85 -0.12
C TRP A 530 -17.48 24.50 -1.31
N TRP A 531 -16.62 23.74 -1.98
CA TRP A 531 -15.98 24.17 -3.23
C TRP A 531 -16.91 23.98 -4.43
N ASP A 532 -16.74 24.83 -5.45
CA ASP A 532 -17.54 24.75 -6.67
C ASP A 532 -17.21 23.50 -7.52
N VAL A 533 -18.06 22.48 -7.40
CA VAL A 533 -18.01 21.26 -8.23
C VAL A 533 -19.04 21.29 -9.38
N ALA A 534 -19.64 22.44 -9.67
CA ALA A 534 -20.62 22.59 -10.76
C ALA A 534 -19.96 22.92 -12.10
N ARG A 535 -18.85 23.67 -12.09
CA ARG A 535 -18.23 24.22 -13.31
C ARG A 535 -16.85 23.62 -13.56
N LEU A 536 -16.77 22.65 -14.47
CA LEU A 536 -15.50 22.06 -14.91
C LEU A 536 -14.59 23.13 -15.55
N GLY A 537 -13.31 23.14 -15.17
CA GLY A 537 -12.30 24.12 -15.64
C GLY A 537 -12.30 25.45 -14.88
N ARG A 538 -13.38 25.79 -14.17
CA ARG A 538 -13.47 27.03 -13.35
C ARG A 538 -13.45 26.74 -11.85
N GLY A 539 -14.39 25.91 -11.39
CA GLY A 539 -14.54 25.56 -9.97
C GLY A 539 -13.75 24.31 -9.59
N TYR A 540 -13.76 23.29 -10.46
CA TYR A 540 -12.96 22.08 -10.29
C TYR A 540 -12.37 21.64 -11.64
N LYS A 541 -11.28 20.87 -11.62
CA LYS A 541 -10.65 20.30 -12.81
C LYS A 541 -10.16 18.89 -12.51
N ILE A 542 -10.14 18.06 -13.54
CA ILE A 542 -9.52 16.74 -13.52
C ILE A 542 -8.39 16.78 -14.53
N ASP A 543 -7.17 16.48 -14.09
CA ASP A 543 -6.01 16.49 -14.99
C ASP A 543 -5.91 15.21 -15.83
N GLN A 544 -4.94 15.17 -16.75
CA GLN A 544 -4.67 14.00 -17.59
C GLN A 544 -4.29 12.73 -16.80
N TYR A 545 -3.94 12.88 -15.52
CA TYR A 545 -3.61 11.78 -14.62
C TYR A 545 -4.79 11.44 -13.69
N GLY A 546 -5.98 12.02 -13.87
CA GLY A 546 -7.16 11.74 -13.06
C GLY A 546 -7.16 12.36 -11.66
N PHE A 547 -6.22 13.27 -11.35
CA PHE A 547 -6.25 14.02 -10.10
C PHE A 547 -7.29 15.11 -10.16
N THR A 548 -8.18 15.14 -9.17
CA THR A 548 -9.20 16.18 -9.04
C THR A 548 -8.64 17.34 -8.23
N SER A 549 -8.75 18.56 -8.75
CA SER A 549 -8.37 19.79 -8.04
C SER A 549 -9.56 20.74 -7.95
N VAL A 550 -9.67 21.44 -6.83
CA VAL A 550 -10.67 22.50 -6.58
C VAL A 550 -10.01 23.87 -6.57
N ASN A 551 -10.71 24.88 -7.10
CA ASN A 551 -10.23 26.25 -7.16
C ASN A 551 -10.57 26.97 -5.85
N THR A 552 -9.56 27.50 -5.17
CA THR A 552 -9.71 28.16 -3.86
C THR A 552 -10.50 29.46 -3.90
N HIS A 553 -10.71 30.04 -5.09
CA HIS A 553 -11.49 31.27 -5.29
C HIS A 553 -12.95 31.00 -5.69
N CYS A 554 -13.35 29.74 -5.86
CA CYS A 554 -14.69 29.37 -6.31
C CYS A 554 -15.40 28.51 -5.26
N ALA A 555 -16.28 29.15 -4.47
CA ALA A 555 -17.19 28.45 -3.57
C ALA A 555 -18.46 27.99 -4.30
N LEU A 556 -19.04 26.88 -3.84
CA LEU A 556 -20.35 26.43 -4.28
C LEU A 556 -21.40 27.43 -3.82
N ASN A 557 -22.20 27.94 -4.75
CA ASN A 557 -23.33 28.81 -4.42
C ASN A 557 -24.49 27.94 -3.89
N THR A 558 -24.51 27.68 -2.58
CA THR A 558 -25.55 26.88 -1.92
C THR A 558 -26.04 27.55 -0.63
N ASN A 559 -27.33 27.39 -0.34
CA ASN A 559 -27.93 27.76 0.94
C ASN A 559 -27.90 26.59 1.96
N GLU A 560 -27.33 25.45 1.58
CA GLU A 560 -27.26 24.22 2.36
C GLU A 560 -25.80 23.90 2.72
N PRO A 561 -25.21 24.56 3.74
CA PRO A 561 -23.84 24.29 4.15
C PRO A 561 -23.73 23.05 5.04
N PHE A 562 -24.85 22.44 5.44
CA PHE A 562 -24.89 21.35 6.41
C PHE A 562 -24.97 19.99 5.74
N VAL A 563 -24.21 19.03 6.25
CA VAL A 563 -24.36 17.60 5.93
C VAL A 563 -24.41 16.76 7.20
N LEU A 564 -25.07 15.60 7.14
CA LEU A 564 -25.02 14.61 8.21
C LEU A 564 -23.58 14.09 8.34
N ALA A 565 -23.06 14.09 9.57
CA ALA A 565 -21.73 13.55 9.84
C ALA A 565 -21.61 12.07 9.40
N SER A 566 -22.70 11.30 9.46
CA SER A 566 -22.75 9.90 9.00
C SER A 566 -22.63 9.72 7.49
N GLN A 567 -22.93 10.74 6.68
CA GLN A 567 -22.77 10.72 5.22
C GLN A 567 -21.38 11.21 4.77
N SER A 568 -20.57 11.70 5.72
CA SER A 568 -19.29 12.31 5.41
C SER A 568 -18.15 11.29 5.35
N GLU A 569 -17.33 11.43 4.31
CA GLU A 569 -16.00 10.86 4.20
C GLU A 569 -14.95 11.96 4.38
N GLN A 570 -13.71 11.56 4.69
CA GLN A 570 -12.63 12.51 4.88
C GLN A 570 -11.76 12.65 3.62
N VAL A 571 -11.43 13.90 3.29
CA VAL A 571 -10.42 14.25 2.30
C VAL A 571 -9.39 15.19 2.93
N PHE A 572 -8.26 15.33 2.28
CA PHE A 572 -7.29 16.38 2.58
C PHE A 572 -6.83 17.03 1.27
N TYR A 573 -6.31 18.24 1.39
CA TYR A 573 -6.04 19.14 0.28
C TYR A 573 -4.54 19.43 0.21
N LEU A 574 -3.95 19.16 -0.94
CA LEU A 574 -2.55 19.46 -1.24
C LEU A 574 -2.46 20.67 -2.18
N ASN A 575 -1.49 21.55 -1.95
CA ASN A 575 -1.19 22.62 -2.89
C ASN A 575 -0.81 22.03 -4.25
N ASP A 576 -1.41 22.52 -5.33
CA ASP A 576 -0.98 22.11 -6.67
C ASP A 576 0.33 22.82 -7.03
N MET A 577 1.37 22.02 -7.33
CA MET A 577 2.69 22.53 -7.71
C MET A 577 2.70 23.21 -9.08
N ILE A 578 1.66 22.98 -9.89
CA ILE A 578 1.49 23.58 -11.22
C ILE A 578 0.69 24.87 -11.12
N ASP A 579 -0.36 24.89 -10.30
CA ASP A 579 -1.36 25.97 -10.28
C ASP A 579 -1.70 26.39 -8.85
N LYS A 580 -1.09 27.49 -8.39
CA LYS A 580 -1.08 27.89 -6.97
C LYS A 580 -2.46 28.24 -6.41
N ASP A 581 -3.43 28.54 -7.26
CA ASP A 581 -4.80 28.85 -6.85
C ASP A 581 -5.67 27.59 -6.63
N TRP A 582 -5.09 26.41 -6.88
CA TRP A 582 -5.80 25.14 -6.86
C TRP A 582 -5.26 24.20 -5.79
N LEU A 583 -6.18 23.44 -5.21
CA LEU A 583 -5.89 22.39 -4.25
C LEU A 583 -6.26 21.03 -4.84
N VAL A 584 -5.31 20.10 -4.86
CA VAL A 584 -5.54 18.71 -5.24
C VAL A 584 -6.24 18.00 -4.09
N VAL A 585 -7.35 17.33 -4.40
CA VAL A 585 -8.14 16.56 -3.43
C VAL A 585 -7.56 15.15 -3.30
N VAL A 586 -7.24 14.75 -2.07
CA VAL A 586 -6.82 13.38 -1.76
C VAL A 586 -7.82 12.74 -0.80
N LYS A 587 -8.45 11.66 -1.24
CA LYS A 587 -9.40 10.86 -0.44
C LYS A 587 -8.66 10.02 0.59
N THR A 588 -9.20 9.90 1.80
CA THR A 588 -8.64 9.02 2.83
C THR A 588 -9.54 7.81 3.05
N ASN A 589 -8.91 6.70 3.44
CA ASN A 589 -9.61 5.49 3.85
C ASN A 589 -9.53 5.36 5.38
N PRO A 590 -10.63 5.03 6.07
CA PRO A 590 -10.61 4.82 7.51
C PRO A 590 -9.84 3.53 7.81
N ARG A 591 -8.98 3.53 8.83
CA ARG A 591 -8.06 2.41 9.13
C ARG A 591 -8.77 1.10 9.51
N ASP A 592 -9.95 1.18 10.13
CA ASP A 592 -10.57 0.04 10.83
C ASP A 592 -11.97 -0.36 10.28
N LEU A 593 -12.34 0.11 9.08
CA LEU A 593 -13.64 -0.20 8.45
C LEU A 593 -13.45 -1.04 7.19
N PHE A 594 -14.02 -2.25 7.17
CA PHE A 594 -14.03 -3.16 6.03
C PHE A 594 -15.37 -3.03 5.32
N ASN A 595 -15.37 -2.68 4.03
CA ASN A 595 -16.58 -2.70 3.21
C ASN A 595 -16.75 -4.11 2.66
N MET A 596 -17.83 -4.78 3.04
CA MET A 596 -18.20 -6.08 2.50
C MET A 596 -19.01 -5.88 1.23
N PRO A 597 -18.81 -6.68 0.17
CA PRO A 597 -19.82 -6.83 -0.86
C PRO A 597 -21.09 -7.41 -0.22
N ASP A 598 -22.26 -6.97 -0.69
CA ASP A 598 -23.53 -7.55 -0.28
C ASP A 598 -23.48 -9.06 -0.57
N VAL A 599 -23.71 -9.86 0.46
CA VAL A 599 -23.81 -11.31 0.30
C VAL A 599 -25.12 -11.56 -0.46
N GLU A 600 -25.03 -11.94 -1.73
CA GLU A 600 -26.18 -12.56 -2.40
C GLU A 600 -26.49 -13.85 -1.63
N GLU A 601 -27.66 -13.89 -0.98
CA GLU A 601 -28.18 -15.07 -0.25
C GLU A 601 -28.42 -16.28 -1.16
#